data_AF-A0A6J7MT04-F1
#
_entry.id   AF-A0A6J7MT04-F1
#
_cell.length_a   1.000
_cell.length_b   1.000
_cell.length_c   1.000
_cell.angle_alpha   90.00
_cell.angle_beta   90.00
_cell.angle_gamma   90.00
#
_symmetry.space_group_name_H-M   'P 1'
#
loop_
_entity.id
_entity.type
_entity.pdbx_description
1 polymer ?
#
loop_
_entity_poly.entity_id
_entity_poly.type
_entity_poly.pdbx_seq_one_letter_code
_entity_poly.pdbx_strand_id
1 'polypeptide(L)'
;MKRSTLWAAGADGLAVVAFVLIGRSSHHEDAGAAAAVGVMLPFLVGLILAWIVTRAWRGPLPAFPTGATIWVVTAAAGLLLRRFAWQRSTALAFVIVGSVFLLLALVGWRLLAEWVRERRTG
;
A
#
# COMPACT_ATOMS: atom_id res chain seq x y z
N MET A 1 -2.50 21.63 1.96
CA MET A 1 -1.88 20.49 1.24
C MET A 1 -2.18 20.61 -0.25
N LYS A 2 -1.27 20.22 -1.14
CA LYS A 2 -1.50 20.30 -2.60
C LYS A 2 -2.53 19.25 -3.03
N ARG A 3 -3.32 19.51 -4.08
CA ARG A 3 -4.31 18.54 -4.63
C ARG A 3 -3.65 17.19 -4.98
N SER A 4 -2.43 17.22 -5.52
CA SER A 4 -1.65 16.02 -5.82
C SER A 4 -1.33 15.16 -4.59
N THR A 5 -1.17 15.78 -3.42
CA THR A 5 -0.95 15.06 -2.16
C THR A 5 -2.19 14.28 -1.74
N LEU A 6 -3.38 14.91 -1.82
CA LEU A 6 -4.64 14.24 -1.47
C LEU A 6 -4.94 13.09 -2.41
N TRP A 7 -4.73 13.30 -3.72
CA TRP A 7 -4.89 12.24 -4.72
C TRP A 7 -3.96 11.06 -4.48
N ALA A 8 -2.67 11.31 -4.22
CA ALA A 8 -1.72 10.25 -3.94
C ALA A 8 -2.05 9.48 -2.65
N ALA A 9 -2.44 10.18 -1.59
CA ALA A 9 -2.86 9.53 -0.34
C ALA A 9 -4.11 8.66 -0.54
N GLY A 10 -5.08 9.15 -1.32
CA GLY A 10 -6.28 8.39 -1.68
C GLY A 10 -5.96 7.16 -2.53
N ALA A 11 -5.08 7.29 -3.53
CA ALA A 11 -4.65 6.17 -4.37
C ALA A 11 -3.91 5.10 -3.57
N ASP A 12 -3.01 5.50 -2.66
CA ASP A 12 -2.28 4.56 -1.81
C ASP A 12 -3.21 3.87 -0.80
N GLY A 13 -4.13 4.61 -0.19
CA GLY A 13 -5.15 4.04 0.71
C GLY A 13 -6.03 3.03 -0.03
N LEU A 14 -6.50 3.38 -1.23
CA LEU A 14 -7.28 2.49 -2.07
C LEU A 14 -6.49 1.23 -2.46
N ALA A 15 -5.20 1.35 -2.76
CA ALA A 15 -4.33 0.21 -3.06
C ALA A 15 -4.25 -0.78 -1.88
N VAL A 16 -4.11 -0.28 -0.64
CA VAL A 16 -4.09 -1.13 0.56
C VAL A 16 -5.46 -1.76 0.83
N VAL A 17 -6.55 -1.02 0.64
CA VAL A 17 -7.91 -1.57 0.78
C VAL A 17 -8.15 -2.67 -0.26
N ALA A 18 -7.80 -2.41 -1.52
CA ALA A 18 -7.95 -3.36 -2.62
C ALA A 18 -7.13 -4.63 -2.39
N PHE A 19 -5.90 -4.50 -1.90
CA PHE A 19 -5.07 -5.65 -1.50
C PHE A 19 -5.83 -6.62 -0.60
N VAL A 20 -6.47 -6.11 0.45
CA VAL A 20 -7.18 -6.95 1.42
C VAL A 20 -8.46 -7.52 0.83
N LEU A 21 -9.26 -6.71 0.15
CA LEU A 21 -10.55 -7.16 -0.41
C LEU A 21 -10.34 -8.22 -1.50
N ILE A 22 -9.40 -7.99 -2.41
CA ILE A 22 -9.07 -8.92 -3.49
C ILE A 22 -8.48 -10.20 -2.90
N GLY A 23 -7.47 -10.09 -2.04
CA GLY A 23 -6.83 -11.27 -1.43
C GLY A 23 -7.83 -12.17 -0.70
N ARG A 24 -8.78 -11.58 0.04
CA ARG A 24 -9.84 -12.34 0.71
C ARG A 24 -10.80 -13.01 -0.25
N SER A 25 -11.23 -12.31 -1.30
CA SER A 25 -12.12 -12.90 -2.32
C SER A 25 -11.48 -14.11 -2.99
N SER A 26 -10.17 -14.08 -3.22
CA SER A 26 -9.40 -15.18 -3.80
C SER A 26 -9.25 -16.40 -2.89
N HIS A 27 -9.41 -16.22 -1.57
CA HIS A 27 -9.31 -17.30 -0.59
C HIS A 27 -10.67 -17.82 -0.10
N HIS A 28 -11.78 -17.35 -0.67
CA HIS A 28 -13.15 -17.68 -0.22
C HIS A 28 -13.33 -17.53 1.30
N GLU A 29 -12.74 -16.47 1.88
CA GLU A 29 -12.84 -16.23 3.33
C GLU A 29 -14.18 -15.57 3.72
N ASP A 30 -15.11 -16.37 4.24
CA ASP A 30 -16.44 -15.92 4.69
C ASP A 30 -16.46 -15.26 6.08
N ALA A 31 -15.32 -15.18 6.76
CA ALA A 31 -15.21 -14.50 8.06
C ALA A 31 -15.51 -13.00 7.85
N GLY A 32 -16.71 -12.51 8.17
CA GLY A 32 -17.24 -11.20 7.74
C GLY A 32 -16.38 -9.94 7.98
N ALA A 33 -16.95 -8.75 7.76
CA ALA A 33 -16.23 -7.47 7.66
C ALA A 33 -15.15 -7.20 8.74
N ALA A 34 -15.38 -7.64 9.99
CA ALA A 34 -14.40 -7.51 11.07
C ALA A 34 -13.05 -8.21 10.79
N ALA A 35 -13.06 -9.39 10.15
CA ALA A 35 -11.83 -10.09 9.81
C ALA A 35 -11.05 -9.35 8.71
N ALA A 36 -11.75 -8.74 7.74
CA ALA A 36 -11.13 -7.89 6.72
C ALA A 36 -10.45 -6.66 7.36
N VAL A 37 -11.15 -5.98 8.28
CA VAL A 37 -10.58 -4.85 9.03
C VAL A 37 -9.34 -5.27 9.80
N GLY A 38 -9.35 -6.43 10.46
CA GLY A 38 -8.19 -6.96 11.18
C GLY A 38 -6.99 -7.29 10.28
N VAL A 39 -7.19 -7.55 8.98
CA VAL A 39 -6.10 -7.72 8.01
C VAL A 39 -5.63 -6.35 7.49
N MET A 40 -6.54 -5.40 7.32
CA MET A 40 -6.28 -4.09 6.70
C MET A 40 -5.54 -3.12 7.62
N LEU A 41 -5.92 -3.05 8.90
CA LEU A 41 -5.38 -2.05 9.84
C LEU A 41 -3.85 -2.07 9.95
N PRO A 42 -3.16 -3.22 10.09
CA PRO A 42 -1.69 -3.25 10.13
C PRO A 42 -1.03 -2.57 8.93
N PHE A 43 -1.57 -2.79 7.72
CA PHE A 43 -1.01 -2.22 6.49
C PHE A 43 -1.35 -0.74 6.31
N LEU A 44 -2.54 -0.30 6.75
CA LEU A 44 -2.88 1.13 6.78
C LEU A 44 -1.96 1.90 7.74
N VAL A 45 -1.68 1.33 8.93
CA VAL A 45 -0.69 1.90 9.85
C VAL A 45 0.69 1.92 9.21
N GLY A 46 1.09 0.83 8.55
CA GLY A 46 2.34 0.77 7.77
C GLY A 46 2.41 1.86 6.69
N LEU A 47 1.32 2.12 5.98
CA LEU A 47 1.24 3.18 4.96
C LEU A 47 1.38 4.57 5.56
N ILE A 48 0.73 4.84 6.69
CA ILE A 48 0.87 6.12 7.42
C ILE A 48 2.34 6.34 7.82
N LEU A 49 2.99 5.31 8.39
CA LEU A 49 4.41 5.36 8.73
C LEU A 49 5.28 5.62 7.50
N ALA A 50 4.98 4.96 6.39
CA ALA A 50 5.69 5.13 5.13
C ALA A 50 5.60 6.57 4.59
N TRP A 51 4.41 7.18 4.68
CA TRP A 51 4.18 8.58 4.31
C TRP A 51 4.96 9.56 5.20
N ILE A 52 5.06 9.26 6.50
CA ILE A 52 5.85 10.05 7.46
C ILE A 52 7.34 9.95 7.13
N VAL A 53 7.87 8.74 6.99
CA VAL A 53 9.29 8.48 6.70
C VAL A 53 9.73 9.14 5.40
N THR A 54 8.91 9.03 4.34
CA THR A 54 9.23 9.63 3.03
C THR A 54 8.89 11.11 2.94
N ARG A 55 8.15 11.65 3.91
CA ARG A 55 7.57 13.00 3.86
C ARG A 55 6.82 13.22 2.56
N ALA A 56 6.07 12.21 2.11
CA ALA A 56 5.46 12.15 0.77
C ALA A 56 4.60 13.37 0.43
N TRP A 57 4.09 14.10 1.44
CA TRP A 57 3.42 15.38 1.22
C TRP A 57 4.26 16.46 0.52
N ARG A 58 5.59 16.34 0.51
CA ARG A 58 6.51 17.24 -0.21
C ARG A 58 6.70 16.86 -1.69
N GLY A 59 6.56 15.58 -2.03
CA GLY A 59 6.76 15.05 -3.38
C GLY A 59 6.18 13.65 -3.49
N PRO A 60 4.86 13.51 -3.73
CA PRO A 60 4.19 12.21 -3.61
C PRO A 60 4.22 11.36 -4.89
N LEU A 61 4.51 12.01 -6.04
CA LEU A 61 4.41 11.41 -7.37
C LEU A 61 5.61 10.54 -7.79
N PRO A 62 6.86 10.83 -7.38
CA PRO A 62 8.00 10.06 -7.85
C PRO A 62 7.87 8.56 -7.53
N ALA A 63 7.95 7.70 -8.55
CA ALA A 63 7.98 6.25 -8.32
C ALA A 63 9.24 5.85 -7.55
N PHE A 64 10.37 6.52 -7.86
CA PHE A 64 11.62 6.40 -7.11
C PHE A 64 12.13 7.78 -6.66
N PRO A 65 12.63 7.91 -5.40
CA PRO A 65 12.65 6.89 -4.34
C PRO A 65 11.31 6.78 -3.59
N THR A 66 10.40 7.75 -3.70
CA THR A 66 9.21 7.87 -2.84
C THR A 66 8.30 6.65 -2.90
N GLY A 67 7.85 6.24 -4.09
CA GLY A 67 6.99 5.06 -4.25
C GLY A 67 7.64 3.78 -3.73
N ALA A 68 8.91 3.54 -4.09
CA ALA A 68 9.66 2.38 -3.64
C ALA A 68 9.80 2.32 -2.11
N THR A 69 10.15 3.43 -1.46
CA THR A 69 10.22 3.50 0.00
C THR A 69 8.84 3.34 0.64
N ILE A 70 7.79 3.92 0.05
CA ILE A 70 6.41 3.74 0.53
C ILE A 70 6.05 2.26 0.53
N TRP A 71 6.33 1.56 -0.57
CA TRP A 71 6.08 0.12 -0.69
C TRP A 71 6.83 -0.69 0.37
N VAL A 72 8.16 -0.54 0.47
CA VAL A 72 8.99 -1.31 1.40
C VAL A 72 8.52 -1.10 2.84
N VAL A 73 8.31 0.15 3.25
CA VAL A 73 7.89 0.46 4.62
C VAL A 73 6.47 -0.05 4.89
N THR A 74 5.54 0.11 3.94
CA THR A 74 4.16 -0.38 4.11
C THR A 74 4.12 -1.90 4.24
N ALA A 75 4.83 -2.63 3.37
CA ALA A 75 4.88 -4.09 3.42
C ALA A 75 5.57 -4.58 4.70
N ALA A 76 6.75 -4.06 5.02
CA ALA A 76 7.51 -4.47 6.20
C ALA A 76 6.75 -4.15 7.50
N ALA A 77 6.32 -2.90 7.68
CA ALA A 77 5.59 -2.51 8.89
C ALA A 77 4.24 -3.24 8.98
N GLY A 78 3.51 -3.40 7.88
CA GLY A 78 2.24 -4.13 7.87
C GLY A 78 2.39 -5.59 8.28
N LEU A 79 3.41 -6.29 7.76
CA LEU A 79 3.71 -7.68 8.13
C LEU A 79 4.18 -7.82 9.58
N LEU A 80 5.03 -6.89 10.05
CA LEU A 80 5.52 -6.88 11.43
C LEU A 80 4.37 -6.59 12.42
N LEU A 81 3.58 -5.55 12.19
CA LEU A 81 2.42 -5.21 13.02
C LEU A 81 1.39 -6.34 13.01
N ARG A 82 1.12 -6.94 11.85
CA ARG A 82 0.23 -8.10 11.73
C ARG A 82 0.67 -9.25 12.65
N ARG A 83 1.96 -9.57 12.65
CA ARG A 83 2.52 -10.68 13.44
C ARG A 83 2.56 -10.36 14.93
N PHE A 84 3.07 -9.20 15.30
CA PHE A 84 3.42 -8.89 16.70
C PHE A 84 2.32 -8.15 17.46
N ALA A 85 1.62 -7.22 16.81
CA ALA A 85 0.55 -6.44 17.46
C ALA A 85 -0.83 -7.08 17.29
N TRP A 86 -1.08 -7.73 16.15
CA TRP A 86 -2.36 -8.41 15.86
C TRP A 86 -2.33 -9.93 16.06
N GLN A 87 -1.17 -10.51 16.41
CA GLN A 87 -0.99 -11.95 16.68
C GLN A 87 -1.53 -12.86 15.56
N ARG A 88 -1.50 -12.40 14.30
CA ARG A 88 -1.95 -13.19 13.15
C ARG A 88 -0.79 -13.96 12.53
N SER A 89 -1.07 -15.18 12.07
CA SER A 89 -0.11 -15.94 11.28
C SER A 89 0.17 -15.26 9.93
N THR A 90 1.41 -15.44 9.47
CA THR A 90 1.90 -14.87 8.21
C THR A 90 2.49 -16.00 7.38
N ALA A 91 1.65 -16.62 6.54
CA ALA A 91 2.11 -17.62 5.59
C ALA A 91 3.13 -16.99 4.62
N LEU A 92 4.15 -17.75 4.20
CA LEU A 92 5.16 -17.26 3.26
C LEU A 92 4.52 -16.77 1.95
N ALA A 93 3.50 -17.48 1.45
CA ALA A 93 2.75 -17.06 0.27
C ALA A 93 2.10 -15.67 0.44
N PHE A 94 1.54 -15.38 1.62
CA PHE A 94 0.96 -14.06 1.92
C PHE A 94 2.03 -12.96 1.91
N VAL A 95 3.22 -13.24 2.46
CA VAL A 95 4.36 -12.30 2.41
C VAL A 95 4.71 -11.96 0.96
N ILE A 96 4.93 -12.98 0.13
CA ILE A 96 5.40 -12.80 -1.25
C ILE A 96 4.32 -12.14 -2.10
N VAL A 97 3.14 -12.75 -2.19
CA VAL A 97 2.05 -12.27 -3.05
C VAL A 97 1.56 -10.90 -2.58
N GLY A 98 1.41 -10.70 -1.27
CA GLY A 98 1.00 -9.41 -0.72
C GLY A 98 2.02 -8.31 -0.97
N SER A 99 3.32 -8.60 -0.81
CA SER A 99 4.37 -7.61 -1.10
C SER A 99 4.44 -7.29 -2.59
N VAL A 100 4.30 -8.27 -3.48
CA VAL A 100 4.27 -8.05 -4.94
C VAL A 100 3.02 -7.26 -5.34
N PHE A 101 1.85 -7.59 -4.79
CA PHE A 101 0.63 -6.82 -5.04
C PHE A 101 0.81 -5.35 -4.61
N LEU A 102 1.33 -5.10 -3.40
CA LEU A 102 1.59 -3.75 -2.91
C LEU A 102 2.65 -3.02 -3.76
N LEU A 103 3.67 -3.73 -4.26
CA LEU A 103 4.67 -3.17 -5.18
C LEU A 103 3.99 -2.64 -6.44
N LEU A 104 3.24 -3.53 -7.11
CA LEU A 104 2.55 -3.19 -8.35
C LEU A 104 1.54 -2.07 -8.15
N ALA A 105 0.77 -2.11 -7.05
CA ALA A 105 -0.24 -1.11 -6.78
C ALA A 105 0.41 0.25 -6.45
N LEU A 106 1.26 0.32 -5.43
CA LEU A 106 1.81 1.59 -4.91
C LEU A 106 2.85 2.21 -5.85
N VAL A 107 3.72 1.40 -6.46
CA VAL A 107 4.74 1.90 -7.39
C VAL A 107 4.20 2.01 -8.80
N GLY A 108 3.39 1.05 -9.26
CA GLY A 108 2.87 1.02 -10.63
C GLY A 108 1.97 2.22 -10.97
N TRP A 109 1.09 2.66 -10.06
CA TRP A 109 0.27 3.85 -10.35
C TRP A 109 1.13 5.12 -10.49
N ARG A 110 2.23 5.22 -9.73
CA ARG A 110 3.18 6.34 -9.81
C ARG A 110 3.95 6.33 -11.13
N LEU A 111 4.44 5.18 -11.55
CA LEU A 111 5.07 5.00 -12.86
C LEU A 111 4.12 5.42 -13.99
N LEU A 112 2.85 5.02 -13.89
CA LEU A 112 1.84 5.45 -14.87
C LEU A 112 1.60 6.96 -14.82
N ALA A 113 1.52 7.57 -13.64
CA ALA A 113 1.34 9.00 -13.48
C ALA A 113 2.52 9.81 -14.03
N GLU A 114 3.75 9.34 -13.83
CA GLU A 114 4.96 9.92 -14.42
C GLU A 114 4.92 9.84 -15.96
N TRP A 115 4.65 8.66 -16.51
CA TRP A 115 4.55 8.45 -17.95
C TRP A 115 3.46 9.31 -18.61
N VAL A 116 2.27 9.43 -17.99
CA VAL A 116 1.21 10.31 -18.48
C VAL A 116 1.64 11.78 -18.45
N ARG A 117 2.42 12.20 -17.44
CA ARG A 117 2.91 13.58 -17.33
C ARG A 117 3.94 13.90 -18.40
N GLU A 118 4.90 13.00 -18.64
CA GLU A 118 5.91 13.15 -19.69
C GLU A 118 5.28 13.35 -21.07
N ARG A 119 4.25 12.55 -21.40
CA ARG A 119 3.50 12.65 -22.66
C ARG A 119 2.67 13.92 -22.83
N ARG A 120 2.37 14.64 -21.76
CA ARG A 120 1.63 15.92 -21.83
C ARG A 120 2.55 17.13 -21.97
N THR A 121 3.85 16.94 -21.71
CA THR A 121 4.85 18.02 -21.74
C THR A 121 5.76 17.97 -22.97
N GLY A 122 5.71 16.89 -23.76
CA GLY A 122 6.33 16.79 -25.08
C GLY A 122 5.29 16.99 -26.17
#